data_AF-A0A529Y0Q8-F1
#
_entry.id   AF-A0A529Y0Q8-F1
#
_cell.length_a   1.000
_cell.length_b   1.000
_cell.length_c   1.000
_cell.angle_alpha   90.00
_cell.angle_beta   90.00
_cell.angle_gamma   90.00
#
_symmetry.space_group_name_H-M   'P 1'
#
loop_
_entity.id
_entity.type
_entity.pdbx_description
1 polymer ?
#
loop_
_entity_poly.entity_id
_entity_poly.type
_entity_poly.pdbx_seq_one_letter_code
_entity_poly.pdbx_strand_id
1 'polypeptide(L)'
;MPLRVIFMGTPDFSVPTLRAIAEAGHEIAAVYTQPPRAAGRRGLELTPSPVQREAERLGLEVRSPTSLKGEAEQVSFAALQADVAVVVAYGLLLPKAILDAPRLGCLNGHASLLPRWRGAA
;
A
#
# COMPACT_ATOMS: atom_id res chain seq x y z
N MET A 1 6.74 20.15 6.68
CA MET A 1 6.53 19.29 7.87
C MET A 1 6.41 17.87 7.37
N PRO A 2 7.04 16.88 8.04
CA PRO A 2 6.85 15.48 7.68
C PRO A 2 5.36 15.11 7.84
N LEU A 3 4.89 14.20 7.00
CA LEU A 3 3.53 13.67 7.04
C LEU A 3 3.61 12.25 7.56
N ARG A 4 2.54 11.81 8.23
CA ARG A 4 2.33 10.40 8.58
C ARG A 4 1.62 9.70 7.43
N VAL A 5 2.30 8.78 6.75
CA VAL A 5 1.88 8.18 5.49
C VAL A 5 1.59 6.69 5.67
N ILE A 6 0.50 6.22 5.07
CA ILE A 6 0.30 4.80 4.79
C ILE A 6 0.67 4.57 3.32
N PHE A 7 1.58 3.64 3.06
CA PHE A 7 1.88 3.24 1.68
C PHE A 7 1.12 1.96 1.33
N MET A 8 0.51 1.90 0.15
CA MET A 8 -0.25 0.73 -0.31
C MET A 8 0.20 0.35 -1.72
N GLY A 9 0.83 -0.81 -1.89
CA GLY A 9 1.31 -1.27 -3.19
C GLY A 9 1.79 -2.71 -3.16
N THR A 10 2.05 -3.30 -4.32
CA THR A 10 2.46 -4.71 -4.39
C THR A 10 3.63 -4.98 -5.35
N PRO A 11 3.55 -4.62 -6.64
CA PRO A 11 4.58 -4.99 -7.61
C PRO A 11 5.82 -4.09 -7.50
N ASP A 12 6.87 -4.46 -8.26
CA ASP A 12 8.12 -3.68 -8.35
C ASP A 12 7.87 -2.22 -8.78
N PHE A 13 6.84 -1.96 -9.59
CA PHE A 13 6.44 -0.62 -10.00
C PHE A 13 6.17 0.33 -8.81
N SER A 14 5.71 -0.20 -7.68
CA SER A 14 5.38 0.58 -6.48
C SER A 14 6.61 0.89 -5.64
N VAL A 15 7.68 0.08 -5.72
CA VAL A 15 8.87 0.16 -4.84
C VAL A 15 9.59 1.51 -4.92
N PRO A 16 9.82 2.11 -6.11
CA PRO A 16 10.45 3.44 -6.17
C PRO A 16 9.65 4.52 -5.45
N THR A 17 8.31 4.44 -5.44
CA THR A 17 7.47 5.42 -4.73
C THR A 17 7.60 5.27 -3.22
N LEU A 18 7.63 4.03 -2.70
CA LEU A 18 7.87 3.78 -1.28
C LEU A 18 9.21 4.37 -0.84
N ARG A 19 10.28 4.13 -1.61
CA ARG A 19 11.62 4.68 -1.33
C ARG A 19 11.62 6.20 -1.32
N ALA A 20 11.03 6.83 -2.34
CA ALA A 20 10.98 8.28 -2.44
C ALA A 20 10.25 8.92 -1.25
N ILE A 21 9.17 8.31 -0.74
CA ILE A 21 8.47 8.80 0.45
C ILE A 21 9.36 8.70 1.69
N ALA A 22 10.07 7.58 1.87
CA ALA A 22 11.00 7.38 2.98
C ALA A 22 12.18 8.37 2.93
N GLU A 23 12.79 8.53 1.74
CA GLU A 23 13.91 9.45 1.50
C GLU A 23 13.53 10.92 1.69
N ALA A 24 12.28 11.29 1.39
CA ALA A 24 11.74 12.62 1.66
C ALA A 24 11.53 12.91 3.16
N GLY A 25 11.75 11.93 4.04
CA GLY A 25 11.66 12.08 5.49
C GLY A 25 10.23 12.09 6.05
N HIS A 26 9.26 11.56 5.29
CA HIS A 26 7.92 11.31 5.83
C HIS A 26 7.94 10.12 6.79
N GLU A 27 7.05 10.12 7.78
CA GLU A 27 6.87 8.99 8.67
C GLU A 27 5.95 7.97 7.99
N ILE A 28 6.45 6.77 7.67
CA ILE A 28 5.60 5.71 7.12
C ILE A 28 5.04 4.88 8.27
N ALA A 29 3.75 5.06 8.56
CA ALA A 29 3.06 4.41 9.67
C ALA A 29 2.87 2.91 9.44
N ALA A 30 2.56 2.51 8.20
CA ALA A 30 2.47 1.12 7.78
C ALA A 30 2.56 1.00 6.26
N VAL A 31 2.99 -0.17 5.79
CA VAL A 31 3.00 -0.57 4.40
C VAL A 31 2.01 -1.70 4.16
N TYR A 32 0.99 -1.43 3.35
CA TYR A 32 0.00 -2.40 2.91
C TYR A 32 0.40 -3.03 1.58
N THR A 33 0.38 -4.35 1.52
CA THR A 33 0.64 -5.11 0.30
C THR A 33 -0.24 -6.36 0.22
N GLN A 34 -0.25 -7.04 -0.93
CA GLN A 34 -0.92 -8.32 -1.04
C GLN A 34 -0.17 -9.39 -0.24
N PRO A 35 -0.88 -10.36 0.36
CA PRO A 35 -0.25 -11.48 1.03
C PRO A 35 0.70 -12.23 0.06
N PRO A 36 1.80 -12.80 0.58
CA PRO A 36 2.68 -13.66 -0.19
C PRO A 36 1.89 -14.71 -0.97
N ARG A 37 2.29 -14.93 -2.23
CA ARG A 37 1.70 -15.96 -3.10
C ARG A 37 2.77 -16.97 -3.50
N ALA A 38 2.33 -18.18 -3.84
CA ALA A 38 3.20 -19.23 -4.35
C ALA A 38 3.96 -18.76 -5.60
N ALA A 39 5.26 -19.03 -5.66
CA ALA A 39 6.11 -18.67 -6.79
C ALA A 39 5.82 -19.56 -8.01
N GLY A 40 4.80 -19.23 -8.79
CA GLY A 40 4.52 -19.86 -10.09
C GLY A 40 4.26 -21.37 -10.05
N ARG A 41 4.35 -22.05 -11.20
CA ARG A 41 3.83 -23.43 -11.39
C ARG A 41 4.56 -24.54 -10.61
N ARG A 42 5.72 -24.27 -9.98
CA ARG A 42 6.51 -25.29 -9.26
C ARG A 42 7.00 -24.83 -7.88
N GLY A 43 6.82 -23.57 -7.52
CA GLY A 43 7.29 -23.03 -6.23
C GLY A 43 6.21 -23.14 -5.18
N LEU A 44 6.34 -24.10 -4.27
CA LEU A 44 5.52 -24.20 -3.05
C LEU A 44 5.86 -23.10 -2.03
N GLU A 45 7.02 -22.46 -2.19
CA GLU A 45 7.48 -21.39 -1.31
C GLU A 45 6.70 -20.09 -1.56
N LEU A 46 6.17 -19.55 -0.46
CA LEU A 46 5.51 -18.26 -0.43
C LEU A 46 6.57 -17.17 -0.63
N THR A 47 6.44 -16.42 -1.72
CA THR A 47 7.36 -15.30 -2.00
C THR A 47 6.72 -13.99 -1.55
N PRO A 48 7.41 -13.21 -0.69
CA PRO A 48 6.99 -11.86 -0.34
C PRO A 48 6.89 -10.98 -1.57
N SER A 49 5.92 -10.06 -1.57
CA SER A 49 5.81 -9.07 -2.65
C SER A 49 7.06 -8.18 -2.71
N PRO A 50 7.38 -7.58 -3.88
CA PRO A 50 8.42 -6.55 -3.98
C PRO A 50 8.32 -5.44 -2.93
N VAL A 51 7.10 -4.93 -2.69
CA VAL A 51 6.85 -3.91 -1.67
C VAL A 51 7.09 -4.43 -0.26
N GLN A 52 6.69 -5.67 0.04
CA GLN A 52 6.97 -6.28 1.34
C GLN A 52 8.47 -6.36 1.62
N ARG A 53 9.25 -6.89 0.66
CA ARG A 53 10.71 -7.01 0.81
C ARG A 53 11.37 -5.65 1.08
N GLU A 54 10.93 -4.62 0.36
CA GLU A 54 11.47 -3.28 0.55
C GLU A 54 11.06 -2.67 1.89
N ALA A 55 9.81 -2.84 2.31
CA ALA A 55 9.32 -2.36 3.60
C ALA A 55 10.06 -3.01 4.77
N GLU A 56 10.26 -4.33 4.71
CA GLU A 56 11.06 -5.09 5.69
C GLU A 56 12.52 -4.59 5.72
N ARG A 57 13.13 -4.33 4.54
CA ARG A 57 14.49 -3.76 4.44
C ARG A 57 14.60 -2.38 5.10
N LEU A 58 13.54 -1.57 5.02
CA LEU A 58 13.44 -0.25 5.64
C LEU A 58 13.02 -0.31 7.12
N GLY A 59 12.74 -1.49 7.67
CA GLY A 59 12.27 -1.66 9.05
C GLY A 59 10.84 -1.16 9.29
N LEU A 60 10.01 -1.13 8.26
CA LEU A 60 8.63 -0.63 8.31
C LEU A 60 7.64 -1.74 8.66
N GLU A 61 6.56 -1.39 9.37
CA GLU A 61 5.45 -2.30 9.65
C GLU A 61 4.77 -2.73 8.34
N VAL A 62 4.69 -4.03 8.07
CA VAL A 62 3.99 -4.59 6.91
C VAL A 62 2.64 -5.18 7.31
N ARG A 63 1.59 -4.83 6.57
CA ARG A 63 0.24 -5.38 6.70
C ARG A 63 -0.20 -6.00 5.37
N SER A 64 -0.75 -7.21 5.45
CA SER A 64 -1.13 -7.98 4.26
C SER A 64 -2.56 -8.54 4.36
N PRO A 65 -3.59 -7.71 4.59
CA PRO A 65 -4.95 -8.18 4.66
C PRO A 65 -5.39 -8.78 3.31
N THR A 66 -6.29 -9.75 3.35
CA THR A 66 -6.93 -10.30 2.15
C THR A 66 -8.11 -9.45 1.68
N SER A 67 -8.63 -8.58 2.55
CA SER A 67 -9.76 -7.67 2.30
C SER A 67 -9.71 -6.48 3.25
N LEU A 68 -10.12 -5.30 2.77
CA LEU A 68 -10.28 -4.09 3.59
C LEU A 68 -11.73 -3.85 4.04
N LYS A 69 -12.65 -4.78 3.73
CA LYS A 69 -14.08 -4.63 4.04
C LYS A 69 -14.41 -4.92 5.51
N GLY A 70 -13.55 -5.66 6.22
CA GLY A 70 -13.80 -6.04 7.61
C GLY A 70 -13.67 -4.85 8.55
N GLU A 71 -14.60 -4.72 9.49
CA GLU A 71 -14.61 -3.64 10.48
C GLU A 71 -13.33 -3.61 11.32
N ALA A 72 -12.82 -4.77 11.75
CA ALA A 72 -11.57 -4.87 12.49
C ALA A 72 -10.38 -4.25 11.73
N GLU A 73 -10.30 -4.48 10.41
CA GLU A 73 -9.24 -3.90 9.58
C GLU A 73 -9.45 -2.39 9.35
N GLN A 74 -10.70 -1.93 9.25
CA GLN A 74 -10.99 -0.51 9.13
C GLN A 74 -10.62 0.25 10.41
N VAL A 75 -10.92 -0.33 11.58
CA VAL A 75 -10.53 0.22 12.88
C VAL A 75 -9.01 0.23 13.02
N SER A 76 -8.32 -0.87 12.69
CA SER A 76 -6.85 -0.94 12.77
C SER A 76 -6.17 0.01 11.78
N PHE A 77 -6.75 0.23 10.60
CA PHE A 77 -6.27 1.19 9.61
C PHE A 77 -6.47 2.63 10.10
N ALA A 78 -7.65 2.97 10.62
CA ALA A 78 -7.94 4.30 11.15
C ALA A 78 -7.08 4.64 12.38
N ALA A 79 -6.78 3.64 13.22
CA ALA A 79 -5.91 3.78 14.38
C ALA A 79 -4.46 4.15 14.03
N LEU A 80 -4.05 3.99 12.76
CA LEU A 80 -2.76 4.49 12.28
C LEU A 80 -2.71 6.03 12.22
N GLN A 81 -3.85 6.73 12.28
CA GLN A 81 -3.92 8.20 12.31
C GLN A 81 -3.08 8.89 11.22
N ALA A 82 -3.09 8.33 10.02
CA ALA A 82 -2.31 8.85 8.91
C ALA A 82 -2.85 10.19 8.39
N ASP A 83 -1.94 11.04 7.93
CA ASP A 83 -2.29 12.22 7.16
C ASP A 83 -2.80 11.84 5.78
N VAL A 84 -2.16 10.87 5.11
CA VAL A 84 -2.49 10.47 3.73
C VAL A 84 -2.18 9.00 3.51
N ALA A 85 -2.97 8.33 2.67
CA ALA A 85 -2.60 7.04 2.11
C ALA A 85 -2.16 7.19 0.65
N VAL A 86 -0.95 6.71 0.33
CA VAL A 86 -0.42 6.69 -1.04
C VAL A 86 -0.59 5.29 -1.62
N VAL A 87 -1.38 5.18 -2.67
CA VAL A 87 -1.77 3.92 -3.30
C VAL A 87 -1.11 3.81 -4.67
N VAL A 88 -0.30 2.78 -4.91
CA VAL A 88 0.36 2.56 -6.21
C VAL A 88 0.28 1.08 -6.56
N ALA A 89 -0.43 0.76 -7.64
CA ALA A 89 -0.63 -0.62 -8.12
C ALA A 89 -1.02 -1.61 -6.99
N TYR A 90 -2.03 -1.23 -6.20
CA TYR A 90 -2.56 -2.05 -5.11
C TYR A 90 -3.81 -2.81 -5.56
N GLY A 91 -3.90 -4.10 -5.23
CA GLY A 91 -4.91 -5.01 -5.78
C GLY A 91 -6.24 -5.08 -5.03
N LEU A 92 -6.39 -4.46 -3.86
CA LEU A 92 -7.65 -4.47 -3.13
C LEU A 92 -8.45 -3.20 -3.42
N LEU A 93 -9.77 -3.35 -3.48
CA LEU A 93 -10.69 -2.22 -3.46
C LEU A 93 -10.66 -1.55 -2.09
N LEU A 94 -10.56 -0.22 -2.06
CA LEU A 94 -10.63 0.59 -0.85
C LEU A 94 -12.10 0.96 -0.58
N PRO A 95 -12.73 0.46 0.50
CA PRO A 95 -14.06 0.91 0.93
C PRO A 95 -14.03 2.37 1.39
N LYS A 96 -15.21 3.00 1.43
CA LYS A 96 -15.36 4.39 1.88
C LYS A 96 -14.72 4.67 3.24
N ALA A 97 -14.86 3.76 4.21
CA ALA A 97 -14.24 3.91 5.53
C ALA A 97 -12.69 4.01 5.47
N ILE A 98 -12.04 3.32 4.53
CA ILE A 98 -10.60 3.43 4.31
C ILE A 98 -10.26 4.75 3.60
N LEU A 99 -11.08 5.16 2.62
CA LEU A 99 -10.88 6.41 1.88
C LEU A 99 -10.99 7.65 2.79
N ASP A 100 -11.90 7.59 3.76
CA ASP A 100 -12.19 8.71 4.67
C ASP A 100 -11.28 8.72 5.92
N ALA A 101 -10.54 7.64 6.21
CA ALA A 101 -9.75 7.53 7.44
C ALA A 101 -8.53 8.48 7.49
N PRO A 102 -7.71 8.61 6.43
CA PRO A 102 -6.61 9.57 6.43
C PRO A 102 -7.13 11.01 6.29
N ARG A 103 -6.50 11.96 6.99
CA ARG A 103 -6.91 13.39 6.99
C ARG A 103 -7.02 14.02 5.59
N LEU A 104 -6.16 13.60 4.67
CA LEU A 104 -6.06 14.07 3.29
C LEU A 104 -6.57 13.01 2.27
N GLY A 105 -7.19 11.95 2.76
CA GLY A 105 -7.71 10.85 1.96
C GLY A 105 -6.63 9.95 1.34
N CYS A 106 -6.99 9.28 0.25
CA CYS A 106 -6.13 8.36 -0.49
C CYS A 106 -5.77 8.91 -1.86
N LEU A 107 -4.47 8.98 -2.17
CA LEU A 107 -3.95 9.42 -3.46
C LEU A 107 -3.44 8.22 -4.25
N ASN A 108 -3.87 8.07 -5.50
CA ASN A 108 -3.47 6.95 -6.35
C ASN A 108 -2.47 7.36 -7.42
N GLY A 109 -1.32 6.69 -7.46
CA GLY A 109 -0.36 6.76 -8.57
C GLY A 109 -0.82 5.85 -9.71
N HIS A 110 -1.56 6.44 -10.67
CA HIS A 110 -2.08 5.72 -11.84
C HIS A 110 -1.11 5.86 -13.03
N ALA A 111 -0.79 4.75 -13.69
CA ALA A 111 0.20 4.70 -14.78
C ALA A 111 -0.35 5.14 -16.14
N SER A 112 -1.14 6.22 -16.18
CA SER A 112 -1.65 6.79 -17.42
C SER A 112 -1.95 8.29 -17.32
N LEU A 113 -2.10 8.92 -18.49
CA LEU A 113 -2.66 10.26 -18.60
C LEU A 113 -4.19 10.18 -18.58
N LEU A 114 -4.77 10.27 -17.39
CA LEU A 114 -6.22 10.31 -17.21
C LEU A 114 -6.87 11.46 -18.02
N PRO A 115 -8.12 11.31 -18.49
CA PRO A 115 -9.05 10.19 -18.22
C PRO A 115 -8.82 8.95 -19.08
N ARG A 116 -7.81 8.93 -19.96
CA ARG A 116 -7.50 7.78 -20.81
C ARG A 116 -6.90 6.63 -19.98
N TRP A 117 -7.24 5.38 -20.33
CA TRP A 117 -6.71 4.17 -19.70
C TRP A 117 -7.02 4.05 -18.19
N ARG A 118 -8.24 4.38 -17.78
CA ARG A 118 -8.75 3.95 -16.46
C ARG A 118 -8.78 2.41 -16.42
N GLY A 119 -8.47 1.83 -15.28
CA GLY A 119 -8.50 0.37 -15.10
C GLY A 119 -7.12 -0.27 -15.04
N ALA A 120 -7.05 -1.58 -15.26
CA ALA A 120 -5.88 -2.39 -14.95
C ALA A 120 -4.84 -2.50 -16.08
N ALA A 121 -5.28 -2.46 -17.34
CA ALA A 121 -4.42 -2.51 -18.53
C ALA A 121 -5.23 -2.07 -19.76
#